data_AF-A0A3C0W5J6-F1
#
_entry.id   AF-A0A3C0W5J6-F1
#
_cell.length_a   1.000
_cell.length_b   1.000
_cell.length_c   1.000
_cell.angle_alpha   90.00
_cell.angle_beta   90.00
_cell.angle_gamma   90.00
#
_symmetry.space_group_name_H-M   'P 1'
#
loop_
_entity.id
_entity.type
_entity.pdbx_description
1 polymer ?
#
loop_
_entity_poly.entity_id
_entity_poly.type
_entity_poly.pdbx_seq_one_letter_code
_entity_poly.pdbx_strand_id
1 'polypeptide(L)'
;DEIGRVERELARMQEEVRQSLRSRARLAALGEAVAKINHDLRNMLTSAQMASERLSTSSDPLVATALPRLERALGRASTLARNVLAYGKTEEPEPQRQKMLLARAVAAAAEDAGLEPDGVKLVRDLPARFTVNADPDQLHRILVNLMRNARQAIE
;
A
#
# COMPACT_ATOMS: atom_id res chain seq x y z
N ASP A 1 9.21 -27.61 -46.09
CA ASP A 1 10.55 -27.18 -45.67
C ASP A 1 10.53 -26.89 -44.18
N GLU A 2 11.16 -27.79 -43.42
CA GLU A 2 11.11 -27.77 -41.95
C GLU A 2 11.97 -26.64 -41.38
N ILE A 3 13.05 -26.29 -42.07
CA ILE A 3 13.97 -25.19 -41.71
C ILE A 3 13.24 -23.85 -41.69
N GLY A 4 12.47 -23.53 -42.73
CA GLY A 4 11.69 -22.28 -42.76
C GLY A 4 10.59 -22.22 -41.69
N ARG A 5 10.13 -23.36 -41.15
CA ARG A 5 9.17 -23.40 -40.03
C ARG A 5 9.86 -23.08 -38.70
N VAL A 6 11.04 -23.63 -38.49
CA VAL A 6 11.89 -23.34 -37.32
C VAL A 6 12.34 -21.88 -37.29
N GLU A 7 12.76 -21.33 -38.43
CA GLU A 7 13.16 -19.91 -38.53
C GLU A 7 12.04 -18.94 -38.18
N ARG A 8 10.81 -19.21 -38.65
CA ARG A 8 9.64 -18.39 -38.32
C ARG A 8 9.29 -18.45 -36.84
N GLU A 9 9.38 -19.62 -36.23
CA GLU A 9 9.08 -19.78 -34.80
C GLU A 9 10.13 -19.12 -33.92
N LEU A 10 11.42 -19.22 -34.32
CA LEU A 10 12.50 -18.51 -33.64
C LEU A 10 12.34 -16.99 -33.73
N ALA A 11 12.00 -16.47 -34.93
CA ALA A 11 11.76 -15.04 -35.12
C ALA A 11 10.59 -14.54 -34.26
N ARG A 12 9.52 -15.33 -34.13
CA ARG A 12 8.37 -15.04 -33.26
C ARG A 12 8.77 -15.01 -31.78
N MET A 13 9.49 -16.01 -31.29
CA MET A 13 9.97 -16.04 -29.91
C MET A 13 10.89 -14.85 -29.59
N GLN A 14 11.78 -14.48 -30.52
CA GLN A 14 12.65 -13.32 -30.35
C GLN A 14 11.85 -12.01 -30.25
N GLU A 15 10.79 -11.87 -31.04
CA GLU A 15 9.92 -10.69 -30.99
C GLU A 15 9.13 -10.64 -29.67
N GLU A 16 8.56 -11.77 -29.23
CA GLU A 16 7.85 -11.87 -27.94
C GLU A 16 8.77 -11.52 -26.75
N VAL A 17 10.01 -12.00 -26.75
CA VAL A 17 11.01 -11.65 -25.72
C VAL A 17 11.36 -10.16 -25.76
N ARG A 18 11.59 -9.58 -26.95
CA ARG A 18 11.87 -8.14 -27.09
C ARG A 18 10.72 -7.28 -26.60
N GLN A 19 9.48 -7.66 -26.92
CA GLN A 19 8.28 -6.97 -26.44
C GLN A 19 8.15 -7.06 -24.91
N SER A 20 8.37 -8.24 -24.34
CA SER A 20 8.37 -8.45 -22.88
C SER A 20 9.42 -7.59 -22.19
N LEU A 21 10.65 -7.54 -22.72
CA LEU A 21 11.73 -6.71 -22.18
C LEU A 21 11.41 -5.22 -22.25
N ARG A 22 10.86 -4.73 -23.37
CA ARG A 22 10.43 -3.33 -23.50
C ARG A 22 9.31 -2.96 -22.53
N SER A 23 8.36 -3.87 -22.34
CA SER A 23 7.27 -3.70 -21.38
C SER A 23 7.79 -3.59 -19.95
N ARG A 24 8.71 -4.49 -19.56
CA ARG A 24 9.38 -4.46 -18.25
C ARG A 24 10.17 -3.18 -18.03
N ALA A 25 10.94 -2.74 -19.02
CA ALA A 25 11.72 -1.50 -18.94
C ALA A 25 10.81 -0.27 -18.74
N ARG A 26 9.66 -0.22 -19.42
CA ARG A 26 8.66 0.85 -19.22
C ARG A 26 8.07 0.83 -17.82
N LEU A 27 7.71 -0.35 -17.30
CA LEU A 27 7.18 -0.49 -15.94
C LEU A 27 8.21 -0.07 -14.88
N ALA A 28 9.49 -0.43 -15.07
CA ALA A 28 10.58 -0.02 -14.19
C ALA A 28 10.76 1.52 -14.18
N ALA A 29 10.80 2.16 -15.36
CA ALA A 29 10.91 3.61 -15.48
C ALA A 29 9.70 4.34 -14.87
N LEU A 30 8.50 3.77 -15.04
CA LEU A 30 7.28 4.28 -14.40
C LEU A 30 7.36 4.15 -12.87
N GLY A 31 7.81 3.00 -12.36
CA GLY A 31 8.01 2.78 -10.93
C GLY A 31 9.01 3.75 -10.30
N GLU A 32 10.12 4.03 -10.99
CA GLU A 32 11.11 5.02 -10.57
C GLU A 32 10.54 6.44 -10.53
N ALA A 33 9.80 6.84 -11.58
CA ALA A 33 9.14 8.15 -11.63
C ALA A 33 8.09 8.28 -10.50
N VAL A 34 7.30 7.24 -10.27
CA VAL A 34 6.30 7.19 -9.19
C VAL A 34 6.97 7.23 -7.82
N ALA A 35 8.09 6.54 -7.61
CA ALA A 35 8.84 6.58 -6.37
C ALA A 35 9.37 8.00 -6.07
N LYS A 36 9.90 8.68 -7.09
CA LYS A 36 10.38 10.07 -6.98
C LYS A 36 9.24 11.04 -6.65
N ILE A 37 8.12 10.97 -7.40
CA ILE A 37 6.94 11.82 -7.14
C ILE A 37 6.43 11.61 -5.70
N ASN A 38 6.39 10.37 -5.23
CA ASN A 38 5.94 10.07 -3.88
C ASN A 38 6.90 10.54 -2.79
N HIS A 39 8.20 10.43 -3.03
CA HIS A 39 9.19 11.04 -2.14
C HIS A 39 8.93 12.54 -1.99
N ASP A 40 8.72 13.24 -3.10
CA ASP A 40 8.47 14.68 -3.10
C ASP A 40 7.11 15.02 -2.46
N LEU A 41 6.07 14.23 -2.70
CA LEU A 41 4.77 14.33 -2.01
C LEU A 41 4.91 14.14 -0.51
N ARG A 42 5.67 13.14 -0.06
CA ARG A 42 5.90 12.90 1.37
C ARG A 42 6.59 14.09 2.01
N ASN A 43 7.58 14.67 1.35
CA ASN A 43 8.29 15.85 1.84
C ASN A 43 7.40 17.10 1.90
N MET A 44 6.54 17.31 0.90
CA MET A 44 5.55 18.40 0.90
C MET A 44 4.51 18.22 2.01
N LEU A 45 4.02 16.99 2.22
CA LEU A 45 3.06 16.69 3.28
C LEU A 45 3.67 16.84 4.68
N THR A 46 4.92 16.40 4.89
CA THR A 46 5.64 16.63 6.16
C THR A 46 5.80 18.12 6.43
N SER A 47 6.16 18.91 5.40
CA SER A 47 6.26 20.38 5.53
C SER A 47 4.91 21.00 5.90
N ALA A 48 3.82 20.57 5.27
CA ALA A 48 2.47 21.03 5.57
C ALA A 48 2.00 20.62 6.97
N GLN A 49 2.36 19.42 7.43
CA GLN A 49 2.09 18.93 8.78
C GLN A 49 2.78 19.82 9.83
N MET A 50 4.07 20.12 9.64
CA MET A 50 4.81 21.03 10.54
C MET A 50 4.22 22.45 10.56
N ALA A 51 3.74 22.95 9.41
CA ALA A 51 3.05 24.23 9.35
C ALA A 51 1.71 24.19 10.11
N SER A 52 0.97 23.08 9.99
CA SER A 52 -0.28 22.82 10.73
C SER A 52 -0.04 22.77 12.24
N GLU A 53 1.02 22.09 12.70
CA GLU A 53 1.42 22.05 14.11
C GLU A 53 1.83 23.43 14.66
N ARG A 54 2.42 24.29 13.84
CA ARG A 54 2.69 25.68 14.24
C ARG A 54 1.42 26.51 14.33
N LEU A 55 0.44 26.25 13.48
CA LEU A 55 -0.87 26.89 13.52
C LEU A 55 -1.70 26.41 14.72
N SER A 56 -1.47 25.19 15.22
CA SER A 56 -2.19 24.65 16.39
C SER A 56 -1.87 25.36 17.69
N THR A 57 -0.79 26.13 17.76
CA THR A 57 -0.45 26.97 18.92
C THR A 57 -1.01 28.39 18.82
N SER A 58 -1.70 28.74 17.72
CA SER A 58 -2.33 30.03 17.51
C SER A 58 -3.60 30.20 18.35
N SER A 59 -3.77 31.38 18.96
CA SER A 59 -4.98 31.76 19.70
C SER A 59 -6.12 32.27 18.81
N ASP A 60 -5.93 32.31 17.49
CA ASP A 60 -6.89 32.85 16.54
C ASP A 60 -8.12 31.91 16.39
N PRO A 61 -9.36 32.38 16.68
CA PRO A 61 -10.58 31.60 16.54
C PRO A 61 -10.83 31.08 15.11
N LEU A 62 -10.39 31.80 14.08
CA LEU A 62 -10.49 31.36 12.68
C LEU A 62 -9.58 30.15 12.43
N VAL A 63 -8.37 30.16 13.00
CA VAL A 63 -7.43 29.03 12.92
C VAL A 63 -7.98 27.83 13.66
N ALA A 64 -8.52 28.00 14.87
CA ALA A 64 -9.13 26.91 15.65
C ALA A 64 -10.26 26.20 14.89
N THR A 65 -11.01 26.94 14.05
CA THR A 65 -12.10 26.37 13.25
C THR A 65 -11.60 25.69 11.97
N ALA A 66 -10.56 26.24 11.33
CA ALA A 66 -10.04 25.74 10.05
C ALA A 66 -9.06 24.57 10.20
N LEU A 67 -8.31 24.53 11.29
CA LEU A 67 -7.21 23.58 11.52
C LEU A 67 -7.65 22.10 11.47
N PRO A 68 -8.76 21.66 12.13
CA PRO A 68 -9.19 20.28 12.05
C PRO A 68 -9.55 19.84 10.62
N ARG A 69 -10.01 20.77 9.77
CA ARG A 69 -10.31 20.48 8.36
C ARG A 69 -9.04 20.32 7.54
N LEU A 70 -8.01 21.12 7.82
CA LEU A 70 -6.69 21.00 7.21
C LEU A 70 -6.03 19.66 7.57
N GLU A 71 -6.03 19.28 8.85
CA GLU A 71 -5.46 18.02 9.32
C GLU A 71 -6.11 16.79 8.66
N ARG A 72 -7.45 16.79 8.54
CA ARG A 72 -8.16 15.73 7.80
C ARG A 72 -7.75 15.67 6.33
N ALA A 73 -7.56 16.81 5.67
CA ALA A 73 -7.14 16.85 4.27
C ALA A 73 -5.71 16.31 4.09
N LEU A 74 -4.79 16.68 4.98
CA LEU A 74 -3.41 16.18 4.99
C LEU A 74 -3.35 14.67 5.26
N GLY A 75 -4.13 14.17 6.22
CA GLY A 75 -4.24 12.74 6.50
C GLY A 75 -4.73 11.92 5.30
N ARG A 76 -5.71 12.45 4.55
CA ARG A 76 -6.20 11.83 3.30
C ARG A 76 -5.14 11.82 2.20
N ALA A 77 -4.46 12.95 1.99
CA ALA A 77 -3.40 13.05 0.98
C ALA A 77 -2.21 12.11 1.29
N SER A 78 -1.84 12.01 2.56
CA SER A 78 -0.81 11.08 3.04
C SER A 78 -1.17 9.62 2.79
N THR A 79 -2.44 9.26 3.00
CA THR A 79 -2.96 7.91 2.70
C THR A 79 -2.93 7.63 1.19
N LEU A 80 -3.32 8.59 0.36
CA LEU A 80 -3.30 8.44 -1.10
C LEU A 80 -1.87 8.23 -1.62
N ALA A 81 -0.90 9.03 -1.15
CA ALA A 81 0.51 8.88 -1.52
C ALA A 81 1.07 7.50 -1.11
N ARG A 82 0.74 7.01 0.10
CA ARG A 82 1.11 5.65 0.52
C ARG A 82 0.52 4.56 -0.39
N ASN A 83 -0.72 4.73 -0.83
CA ASN A 83 -1.38 3.76 -1.71
C ASN A 83 -0.75 3.75 -3.12
N VAL A 84 -0.38 4.91 -3.65
CA VAL A 84 0.32 5.01 -4.94
C VAL A 84 1.73 4.40 -4.86
N LEU A 85 2.46 4.59 -3.76
CA LEU A 85 3.75 3.91 -3.52
C LEU A 85 3.62 2.38 -3.49
N ALA A 86 2.58 1.86 -2.85
CA ALA A 86 2.33 0.42 -2.78
C ALA A 86 2.08 -0.17 -4.17
N TYR A 87 1.48 0.61 -5.08
CA TYR A 87 1.23 0.19 -6.46
C TYR A 87 2.47 0.29 -7.36
N GLY A 88 3.38 1.24 -7.08
CA GLY A 88 4.55 1.55 -7.92
C GLY A 88 5.88 0.92 -7.50
N LYS A 89 5.96 0.23 -6.36
CA LYS A 89 7.19 -0.45 -5.95
C LYS A 89 7.44 -1.67 -6.84
N THR A 90 8.39 -1.52 -7.75
CA THR A 90 8.86 -2.57 -8.68
C THR A 90 9.58 -3.73 -7.97
N GLU A 91 10.05 -3.57 -6.74
CA GLU A 91 10.47 -4.69 -5.89
C GLU A 91 10.04 -4.42 -4.44
N GLU A 92 9.04 -5.15 -3.96
CA GLU A 92 8.87 -5.31 -2.51
C GLU A 92 10.11 -6.01 -1.95
N PRO A 93 10.64 -5.57 -0.78
CA PRO A 93 11.75 -6.26 -0.16
C PRO A 93 11.38 -7.74 0.01
N GLU A 94 12.36 -8.63 -0.22
CA GLU A 94 12.12 -10.07 -0.07
C GLU A 94 11.48 -10.36 1.29
N PRO A 95 10.37 -11.14 1.35
CA PRO A 95 9.65 -11.38 2.59
C PRO A 95 10.56 -12.05 3.62
N GLN A 96 10.73 -11.43 4.79
CA GLN A 96 11.43 -12.02 5.92
C GLN A 96 10.47 -12.94 6.67
N ARG A 97 10.29 -14.15 6.11
CA ARG A 97 9.29 -15.09 6.61
C ARG A 97 9.68 -15.66 7.97
N GLN A 98 8.74 -15.60 8.90
CA GLN A 98 8.87 -16.24 10.20
C GLN A 98 7.57 -16.91 10.61
N LYS A 99 7.69 -17.92 11.47
CA LYS A 99 6.54 -18.63 12.05
C LYS A 99 5.86 -17.74 13.09
N MET A 100 4.58 -17.46 12.90
CA MET A 100 3.80 -16.62 13.82
C MET A 100 2.37 -17.14 14.03
N LEU A 101 1.77 -16.74 15.16
CA LEU A 101 0.35 -17.03 15.45
C LEU A 101 -0.55 -16.08 14.64
N LEU A 102 -1.36 -16.65 13.74
CA LEU A 102 -2.25 -15.86 12.89
C LEU A 102 -3.26 -15.05 13.71
N ALA A 103 -3.74 -15.62 14.82
CA ALA A 103 -4.68 -14.95 15.72
C ALA A 103 -4.16 -13.60 16.24
N ARG A 104 -2.84 -13.47 16.50
CA ARG A 104 -2.24 -12.22 16.96
C ARG A 104 -2.17 -11.19 15.84
N ALA A 105 -1.75 -11.61 14.64
CA ALA A 105 -1.69 -10.73 13.47
C ALA A 105 -3.08 -10.20 13.08
N VAL A 106 -4.10 -11.07 13.09
CA VAL A 106 -5.50 -10.70 12.83
C VAL A 106 -6.03 -9.70 13.86
N ALA A 107 -5.70 -9.87 15.13
CA ALA A 107 -6.14 -8.95 16.18
C ALA A 107 -5.54 -7.55 16.01
N ALA A 108 -4.23 -7.46 15.81
CA ALA A 108 -3.54 -6.18 15.59
C ALA A 108 -4.04 -5.47 14.32
N ALA A 109 -4.21 -6.22 13.22
CA ALA A 109 -4.72 -5.65 11.97
C ALA A 109 -6.17 -5.15 12.08
N ALA A 110 -6.99 -5.80 12.91
CA ALA A 110 -8.38 -5.40 13.10
C ALA A 110 -8.50 -4.06 13.85
N GLU A 111 -7.65 -3.85 14.86
CA GLU A 111 -7.53 -2.59 15.58
C GLU A 111 -7.12 -1.46 14.62
N ASP A 112 -6.04 -1.65 13.85
CA ASP A 112 -5.55 -0.67 12.88
C ASP A 112 -6.52 -0.40 11.72
N ALA A 113 -7.38 -1.37 11.38
CA ALA A 113 -8.42 -1.21 10.35
C ALA A 113 -9.65 -0.43 10.85
N GLY A 114 -9.73 -0.13 12.14
CA GLY A 114 -10.86 0.55 12.77
C GLY A 114 -12.12 -0.32 12.86
N LEU A 115 -11.96 -1.63 13.06
CA LEU A 115 -13.09 -2.54 13.34
C LEU A 115 -13.52 -2.38 14.80
N GLU A 116 -14.42 -1.43 15.06
CA GLU A 116 -14.95 -1.14 16.39
C GLU A 116 -16.05 -2.14 16.82
N PRO A 117 -16.26 -2.35 18.14
CA PRO A 117 -17.28 -3.27 18.66
C PRO A 117 -18.71 -2.93 18.21
N ASP A 118 -19.01 -1.64 18.06
CA ASP A 118 -20.33 -1.13 17.69
C ASP A 118 -20.51 -1.00 16.17
N GLY A 119 -19.49 -1.35 15.38
CA GLY A 119 -19.48 -1.27 13.92
C GLY A 119 -19.50 -2.64 13.24
N VAL A 120 -18.63 -2.82 12.25
CA VAL A 120 -18.54 -4.07 11.48
C VAL A 120 -17.91 -5.17 12.34
N LYS A 121 -18.69 -6.23 12.62
CA LYS A 121 -18.25 -7.36 13.45
C LYS A 121 -17.26 -8.27 12.72
N LEU A 122 -16.07 -8.42 13.30
CA LEU A 122 -15.09 -9.41 12.85
C LEU A 122 -15.38 -10.81 13.42
N VAL A 123 -15.60 -11.80 12.56
CA VAL A 123 -15.72 -13.22 12.94
C VAL A 123 -14.42 -13.95 12.60
N ARG A 124 -13.84 -14.65 13.59
CA ARG A 124 -12.59 -15.40 13.43
C ARG A 124 -12.87 -16.89 13.54
N ASP A 125 -12.96 -17.56 12.40
CA ASP A 125 -13.10 -19.02 12.35
C ASP A 125 -11.74 -19.67 12.07
N LEU A 126 -10.91 -19.75 13.10
CA LEU A 126 -9.56 -20.32 13.01
C LEU A 126 -9.12 -20.96 14.35
N PRO A 127 -8.34 -22.06 14.32
CA PRO A 127 -7.83 -22.68 15.54
C PRO A 127 -6.94 -21.74 16.35
N ALA A 128 -7.06 -21.74 17.69
CA ALA A 128 -6.34 -20.82 18.57
C ALA A 128 -4.80 -20.86 18.44
N ARG A 129 -4.24 -22.00 18.04
CA ARG A 129 -2.79 -22.22 17.86
C ARG A 129 -2.38 -22.27 16.38
N PHE A 130 -3.22 -21.78 15.47
CA PHE A 130 -2.91 -21.79 14.04
C PHE A 130 -1.73 -20.85 13.74
N THR A 131 -0.69 -21.40 13.13
CA THR A 131 0.53 -20.66 12.77
C THR A 131 0.72 -20.60 11.27
N VAL A 132 1.22 -19.46 10.80
CA VAL A 132 1.59 -19.22 9.40
C VAL A 132 3.08 -18.89 9.29
N ASN A 133 3.68 -19.14 8.13
CA ASN A 133 5.04 -18.72 7.81
C ASN A 133 4.97 -17.54 6.83
N ALA A 134 5.09 -16.32 7.37
CA ALA A 134 4.89 -15.09 6.63
C ALA A 134 5.80 -13.98 7.14
N ASP A 135 6.01 -12.95 6.33
CA ASP A 135 6.59 -11.70 6.79
C ASP A 135 5.52 -10.92 7.60
N PRO A 136 5.81 -10.53 8.86
CA PRO A 136 4.81 -9.90 9.71
C PRO A 136 4.28 -8.57 9.16
N ASP A 137 5.17 -7.74 8.63
CA ASP A 137 4.84 -6.40 8.18
C ASP A 137 4.01 -6.47 6.90
N GLN A 138 4.39 -7.36 5.98
CA GLN A 138 3.64 -7.58 4.76
C GLN A 138 2.25 -8.19 5.05
N LEU A 139 2.18 -9.21 5.92
CA LEU A 139 0.91 -9.84 6.31
C LEU A 139 -0.01 -8.84 7.02
N HIS A 140 0.52 -8.04 7.94
CA HIS A 140 -0.23 -7.00 8.64
C HIS A 140 -0.85 -6.00 7.64
N ARG A 141 -0.05 -5.52 6.69
CA ARG A 141 -0.52 -4.56 5.68
C ARG A 141 -1.60 -5.14 4.77
N ILE A 142 -1.48 -6.43 4.40
CA ILE A 142 -2.53 -7.15 3.65
C ILE A 142 -3.82 -7.17 4.47
N LEU A 143 -3.76 -7.61 5.73
CA LEU A 143 -4.92 -7.74 6.59
C LEU A 143 -5.61 -6.39 6.84
N VAL A 144 -4.86 -5.34 7.17
CA VAL A 144 -5.40 -3.98 7.39
C VAL A 144 -6.13 -3.48 6.15
N ASN A 145 -5.55 -3.65 4.96
CA ASN A 145 -6.18 -3.21 3.72
C ASN A 145 -7.47 -3.98 3.43
N LEU A 146 -7.46 -5.31 3.58
CA LEU A 146 -8.65 -6.13 3.37
C LEU A 146 -9.77 -5.78 4.36
N MET A 147 -9.43 -5.67 5.64
CA MET A 147 -10.38 -5.35 6.71
C MET A 147 -10.94 -3.94 6.57
N ARG A 148 -10.11 -2.93 6.26
CA ARG A 148 -10.57 -1.57 6.00
C ARG A 148 -11.51 -1.54 4.80
N ASN A 149 -11.17 -2.23 3.72
CA ASN A 149 -12.03 -2.28 2.52
C ASN A 149 -13.35 -3.00 2.82
N ALA A 150 -13.33 -4.09 3.60
CA ALA A 150 -14.55 -4.78 4.03
C ALA A 150 -15.44 -3.88 4.90
N ARG A 151 -14.85 -3.14 5.84
CA ARG A 151 -15.56 -2.17 6.68
C ARG A 151 -16.26 -1.10 5.83
N GLN A 152 -15.50 -0.47 4.92
CA GLN A 152 -16.01 0.57 4.01
C GLN A 152 -17.07 0.08 3.02
N ALA A 153 -17.15 -1.23 2.75
CA ALA A 153 -18.15 -1.81 1.86
C ALA A 153 -19.46 -2.17 2.58
N ILE A 154 -19.40 -2.34 3.91
CA ILE A 154 -20.55 -2.70 4.75
C ILE A 154 -21.21 -1.45 5.34
N GLU A 155 -20.40 -0.43 5.68
CA GLU A 155 -20.87 0.93 6.01
C GLU A 155 -21.42 1.67 4.80
#